data_AF-A0A7W0VRG5-F1
#
_entry.id   AF-A0A7W0VRG5-F1
#
_cell.length_a   1.000
_cell.length_b   1.000
_cell.length_c   1.000
_cell.angle_alpha   90.00
_cell.angle_beta   90.00
_cell.angle_gamma   90.00
#
_symmetry.space_group_name_H-M   'P 1'
#
loop_
_entity.id
_entity.type
_entity.pdbx_description
1 polymer ?
#
loop_
_entity_poly.entity_id
_entity_poly.type
_entity_poly.pdbx_seq_one_letter_code
_entity_poly.pdbx_strand_id
1 'polypeptide(L)'
;MRLGGLVLAVLVVSALSPRSAAADDIGLYTRMWPAVPTTRQLTVAQQLTDAMTALGNQLGDHLDLLSNDRLALRFDGRSRKARVKLGMIDSDYATFKFDSIVHFADGRANITARLDLGIGSHVVRVELPDIEMLPTEYRGERGVELRVPIYRRYF
;
A
#
# COMPACT_ATOMS: atom_id res chain seq x y z
N MET A 1 21.68 0.14 79.24
CA MET A 1 22.33 1.33 78.65
C MET A 1 23.25 0.80 77.55
N ARG A 2 22.90 0.92 76.24
CA ARG A 2 23.34 1.98 75.28
C ARG A 2 24.87 2.21 75.36
N LEU A 3 25.70 2.13 74.32
CA LEU A 3 25.63 2.26 72.86
C LEU A 3 26.70 1.30 72.24
N GLY A 4 26.62 0.74 71.02
CA GLY A 4 26.34 1.36 69.73
C GLY A 4 27.66 1.59 68.97
N GLY A 5 28.14 0.58 68.24
CA GLY A 5 29.43 0.58 67.54
C GLY A 5 29.30 0.28 66.04
N LEU A 6 29.03 1.34 65.29
CA LEU A 6 29.39 1.66 63.90
C LEU A 6 29.61 0.50 62.88
N VAL A 7 28.63 0.32 62.00
CA VAL A 7 28.70 -0.45 60.75
C VAL A 7 29.45 0.38 59.70
N LEU A 8 30.57 -0.15 59.19
CA LEU A 8 31.27 0.37 58.01
C LEU A 8 30.62 -0.23 56.76
N ALA A 9 29.70 0.51 56.13
CA ALA A 9 29.14 0.12 54.83
C ALA A 9 30.04 0.61 53.71
N VAL A 10 30.86 -0.28 53.15
CA VAL A 10 31.63 -0.04 51.92
C VAL A 10 30.64 -0.06 50.76
N LEU A 11 30.32 1.12 50.23
CA LEU A 11 29.51 1.29 49.02
C LEU A 11 30.39 0.99 47.81
N VAL A 12 30.41 -0.27 47.37
CA VAL A 12 31.04 -0.65 46.09
C VAL A 12 30.14 -0.14 44.97
N VAL A 13 30.53 1.01 44.40
CA VAL A 13 30.07 1.46 43.08
C VAL A 13 30.69 0.52 42.04
N SER A 14 30.04 -0.61 41.79
CA SER A 14 30.33 -1.44 40.63
C SER A 14 29.63 -0.82 39.43
N ALA A 15 30.45 -0.26 38.55
CA ALA A 15 30.08 0.31 37.27
C ALA A 15 29.08 -0.59 36.51
N LEU A 16 27.88 -0.06 36.28
CA LEU A 16 27.00 -0.53 35.22
C LEU A 16 27.69 -0.20 33.90
N SER A 17 28.40 -1.19 33.34
CA SER A 17 28.81 -1.16 31.94
C SER A 17 27.56 -0.92 31.08
N PRO A 18 27.52 0.12 30.23
CA PRO A 18 26.46 0.22 29.25
C PRO A 18 26.60 -0.97 28.30
N ARG A 19 25.69 -1.94 28.45
CA ARG A 19 25.56 -3.06 27.52
C ARG A 19 25.25 -2.43 26.17
N SER A 20 26.24 -2.48 25.27
CA SER A 20 26.13 -1.94 23.91
C SER A 20 24.94 -2.62 23.22
N ALA A 21 23.81 -1.92 23.16
CA ALA A 21 22.59 -2.29 22.44
C ALA A 21 22.74 -2.13 20.91
N ALA A 22 23.95 -2.34 20.39
CA ALA A 22 24.30 -2.12 18.98
C ALA A 22 24.61 -3.42 18.22
N ALA A 23 24.64 -4.57 18.91
CA ALA A 23 25.00 -5.86 18.30
C ALA A 23 23.79 -6.73 17.91
N ASP A 24 22.61 -6.52 18.52
CA ASP A 24 21.42 -7.37 18.26
C ASP A 24 20.62 -6.92 17.03
N ASP A 25 20.77 -5.66 16.60
CA ASP A 25 19.98 -5.12 15.48
C ASP A 25 20.40 -5.74 14.14
N ILE A 26 21.71 -5.95 13.94
CA ILE A 26 22.28 -6.48 12.69
C ILE A 26 21.81 -7.93 12.42
N GLY A 27 21.60 -8.72 13.48
CA GLY A 27 21.11 -10.10 13.37
C GLY A 27 19.65 -10.20 12.90
N LEU A 28 18.82 -9.23 13.25
CA LEU A 28 17.40 -9.16 12.84
C LEU A 28 17.26 -8.78 11.37
N TYR A 29 17.99 -7.76 10.91
CA TYR A 29 17.98 -7.37 9.49
C TYR A 29 18.49 -8.48 8.58
N THR A 30 19.50 -9.24 9.01
CA THR A 30 20.08 -10.34 8.23
C THR A 30 19.16 -11.57 8.16
N ARG A 31 18.29 -11.80 9.15
CA ARG A 31 17.27 -12.87 9.11
C ARG A 31 16.05 -12.50 8.25
N MET A 32 15.68 -11.23 8.22
CA MET A 32 14.53 -10.77 7.43
C MET A 32 14.80 -10.75 5.93
N TRP A 33 16.06 -10.65 5.51
CA TRP A 33 16.45 -10.64 4.11
C TRP A 33 17.47 -11.75 3.81
N PRO A 34 17.03 -12.98 3.50
CA PRO A 34 17.94 -14.05 3.11
C PRO A 34 18.74 -13.66 1.85
N ALA A 35 19.99 -14.12 1.77
CA ALA A 35 20.89 -13.83 0.66
C ALA A 35 20.28 -14.27 -0.68
N VAL A 36 20.41 -13.40 -1.69
CA VAL A 36 19.85 -13.60 -3.04
C VAL A 36 20.53 -14.81 -3.71
N PRO A 37 19.77 -15.82 -4.18
CA PRO A 37 20.34 -16.95 -4.91
C PRO A 37 20.97 -16.51 -6.24
N THR A 38 22.18 -17.00 -6.55
CA THR A 38 22.98 -16.63 -7.73
C THR A 38 22.67 -17.44 -9.00
N THR A 39 21.79 -18.43 -8.94
CA THR A 39 21.46 -19.30 -10.08
C THR A 39 20.15 -18.89 -10.73
N ARG A 40 20.19 -18.35 -11.96
CA ARG A 40 19.11 -18.29 -13.00
C ARG A 40 17.64 -18.36 -12.52
N GLN A 41 17.34 -17.72 -11.41
CA GLN A 41 16.04 -17.67 -10.74
C GLN A 41 15.57 -16.23 -10.80
N LEU A 42 14.26 -16.03 -10.88
CA LEU A 42 13.62 -14.72 -10.78
C LEU A 42 14.30 -13.93 -9.67
N THR A 43 14.66 -12.67 -9.94
CA THR A 43 15.31 -11.82 -8.94
C THR A 43 14.38 -11.70 -7.73
N VAL A 44 14.92 -11.45 -6.52
CA VAL A 44 14.07 -11.27 -5.32
C VAL A 44 13.04 -10.17 -5.54
N ALA A 45 13.38 -9.12 -6.27
CA ALA A 45 12.44 -8.07 -6.66
C ALA A 45 11.29 -8.62 -7.53
N GLN A 46 11.57 -9.51 -8.47
CA GLN A 46 10.54 -10.17 -9.30
C GLN A 46 9.67 -11.11 -8.48
N GLN A 47 10.26 -11.89 -7.58
CA GLN A 47 9.51 -12.79 -6.68
C GLN A 47 8.59 -11.99 -5.75
N LEU A 48 9.08 -10.89 -5.17
CA LEU A 48 8.27 -9.99 -4.36
C LEU A 48 7.15 -9.34 -5.18
N THR A 49 7.44 -8.93 -6.42
CA THR A 49 6.44 -8.38 -7.34
C THR A 49 5.32 -9.38 -7.61
N ASP A 50 5.67 -10.64 -7.88
CA ASP A 50 4.71 -11.70 -8.15
C ASP A 50 3.89 -12.04 -6.88
N ALA A 51 4.53 -12.09 -5.72
CA ALA A 51 3.85 -12.32 -4.44
C ALA A 51 2.86 -11.19 -4.10
N MET A 52 3.25 -9.93 -4.27
CA MET A 52 2.37 -8.77 -4.07
C MET A 52 1.21 -8.75 -5.06
N THR A 53 1.46 -9.17 -6.30
CA THR A 53 0.42 -9.33 -7.33
C THR A 53 -0.59 -10.41 -6.91
N ALA A 54 -0.11 -11.56 -6.45
CA ALA A 54 -0.97 -12.65 -5.98
C ALA A 54 -1.82 -12.22 -4.77
N LEU A 55 -1.20 -11.57 -3.77
CA LEU A 55 -1.92 -11.04 -2.60
C LEU A 55 -2.98 -10.01 -2.99
N GLY A 56 -2.64 -9.07 -3.88
CA GLY A 56 -3.58 -8.06 -4.36
C GLY A 56 -4.77 -8.68 -5.09
N ASN A 57 -4.52 -9.70 -5.92
CA ASN A 57 -5.60 -10.41 -6.61
C ASN A 57 -6.45 -11.25 -5.66
N GLN A 58 -5.85 -11.90 -4.65
CA GLN A 58 -6.60 -12.63 -3.64
C GLN A 58 -7.50 -11.70 -2.81
N LEU A 59 -7.00 -10.52 -2.43
CA LEU A 59 -7.81 -9.48 -1.80
C LEU A 59 -8.96 -9.04 -2.73
N GLY A 60 -8.65 -8.86 -4.02
CA GLY A 60 -9.63 -8.50 -5.03
C GLY A 60 -10.74 -9.52 -5.16
N ASP A 61 -10.40 -10.81 -5.24
CA ASP A 61 -11.36 -11.91 -5.32
C ASP A 61 -12.23 -11.98 -4.05
N HIS A 62 -11.67 -11.75 -2.86
CA HIS A 62 -12.46 -11.66 -1.63
C HIS A 62 -13.43 -10.48 -1.62
N LEU A 63 -13.00 -9.31 -2.11
CA LEU A 63 -13.87 -8.13 -2.16
C LEU A 63 -14.98 -8.29 -3.21
N ASP A 64 -14.69 -8.97 -4.31
CA ASP A 64 -15.68 -9.32 -5.34
C ASP A 64 -16.79 -10.18 -4.73
N LEU A 65 -16.40 -11.24 -4.02
CA LEU A 65 -17.33 -12.11 -3.28
C LEU A 65 -18.14 -11.35 -2.22
N LEU A 66 -17.49 -10.51 -1.40
CA LEU A 66 -18.17 -9.76 -0.34
C LEU A 66 -19.12 -8.69 -0.87
N SER A 67 -18.86 -8.18 -2.07
CA SER A 67 -19.67 -7.14 -2.69
C SER A 67 -20.81 -7.69 -3.56
N ASN A 68 -20.91 -9.01 -3.72
CA ASN A 68 -21.75 -9.70 -4.70
C ASN A 68 -21.47 -9.22 -6.14
N ASP A 69 -20.22 -9.32 -6.57
CA ASP A 69 -19.75 -8.95 -7.92
C ASP A 69 -19.89 -7.46 -8.25
N ARG A 70 -20.03 -6.62 -7.21
CA ARG A 70 -20.16 -5.16 -7.35
C ARG A 70 -18.82 -4.45 -7.31
N LEU A 71 -17.76 -5.08 -6.82
CA LEU A 71 -16.45 -4.48 -6.66
C LEU A 71 -15.38 -5.49 -7.06
N ALA A 72 -14.74 -5.26 -8.20
CA ALA A 72 -13.60 -6.07 -8.64
C ALA A 72 -12.31 -5.24 -8.58
N LEU A 73 -11.28 -5.81 -7.94
CA LEU A 73 -9.92 -5.27 -7.93
C LEU A 73 -8.98 -6.28 -8.60
N ARG A 74 -8.11 -5.77 -9.47
CA ARG A 74 -7.05 -6.57 -10.08
C ARG A 74 -5.73 -5.83 -10.02
N PHE A 75 -4.67 -6.54 -9.70
CA PHE A 75 -3.31 -6.02 -9.64
C PHE A 75 -2.43 -6.79 -10.61
N ASP A 76 -1.53 -6.07 -11.26
CA ASP A 76 -0.44 -6.61 -12.07
C ASP A 76 0.83 -5.83 -11.73
N GLY A 77 1.64 -6.38 -10.84
CA GLY A 77 2.88 -5.75 -10.38
C GLY A 77 3.95 -5.70 -11.47
N ARG A 78 3.92 -6.61 -12.46
CA ARG A 78 4.91 -6.63 -13.55
C ARG A 78 4.65 -5.51 -14.55
N SER A 79 3.39 -5.28 -14.91
CA SER A 79 3.01 -4.15 -15.75
C SER A 79 2.79 -2.86 -14.96
N ARG A 80 2.93 -2.89 -13.63
CA ARG A 80 2.70 -1.78 -12.70
C ARG A 80 1.32 -1.17 -12.88
N LYS A 81 0.30 -2.02 -12.97
CA LYS A 81 -1.09 -1.61 -13.17
C LYS A 81 -1.98 -2.14 -12.06
N ALA A 82 -2.96 -1.35 -11.68
CA ALA A 82 -4.11 -1.80 -10.93
C ALA A 82 -5.37 -1.43 -11.71
N ARG A 83 -6.39 -2.26 -11.62
CA ARG A 83 -7.71 -2.01 -12.18
C ARG A 83 -8.75 -2.14 -11.09
N VAL A 84 -9.64 -1.15 -11.04
CA VAL A 84 -10.75 -1.09 -10.10
C VAL A 84 -12.03 -1.00 -10.91
N LYS A 85 -12.97 -1.90 -10.66
CA LYS A 85 -14.31 -1.84 -11.21
C LYS A 85 -15.30 -1.83 -10.07
N LEU A 86 -16.25 -0.91 -10.13
CA LEU A 86 -17.36 -0.78 -9.20
C LEU A 86 -18.65 -0.78 -10.03
N GLY A 87 -19.57 -1.68 -9.76
CA GLY A 87 -20.81 -1.84 -10.48
C GLY A 87 -21.96 -2.01 -9.51
N MET A 88 -22.93 -1.11 -9.52
CA MET A 88 -24.22 -1.31 -8.87
C MET A 88 -25.25 -1.50 -9.96
N ILE A 89 -25.83 -2.70 -10.01
CA ILE A 89 -26.97 -3.02 -10.87
C ILE A 89 -28.11 -3.30 -9.92
N ASP A 90 -29.10 -2.42 -9.96
CA ASP A 90 -30.39 -2.63 -9.32
C ASP A 90 -31.42 -2.61 -10.44
N SER A 91 -32.26 -3.65 -10.52
CA SER A 91 -33.26 -3.80 -11.59
C SER A 91 -34.34 -2.73 -11.53
N ASP A 92 -34.55 -2.15 -10.35
CA ASP A 92 -35.62 -1.18 -10.10
C ASP A 92 -35.09 0.27 -10.00
N TYR A 93 -33.76 0.47 -10.04
CA TYR A 93 -33.12 1.76 -9.79
C TYR A 93 -31.93 2.05 -10.73
N ALA A 94 -31.29 3.20 -10.51
CA ALA A 94 -30.17 3.67 -11.31
C ALA A 94 -29.01 2.65 -11.33
N THR A 95 -28.51 2.36 -12.53
CA THR A 95 -27.28 1.58 -12.72
C THR A 95 -26.07 2.51 -12.60
N PHE A 96 -25.07 2.10 -11.83
CA PHE A 96 -23.81 2.81 -11.70
C PHE A 96 -22.67 1.87 -12.06
N LYS A 97 -21.82 2.23 -13.02
CA LYS A 97 -20.60 1.47 -13.32
C LYS A 97 -19.42 2.42 -13.39
N PHE A 98 -18.40 2.15 -12.61
CA PHE A 98 -17.14 2.85 -12.59
C PHE A 98 -16.03 1.87 -12.93
N ASP A 99 -15.18 2.21 -13.90
CA ASP A 99 -14.01 1.44 -14.31
C ASP A 99 -12.81 2.37 -14.26
N SER A 100 -11.77 1.99 -13.54
CA SER A 100 -10.56 2.77 -13.37
C SER A 100 -9.33 1.89 -13.57
N ILE A 101 -8.34 2.44 -14.24
CA ILE A 101 -7.03 1.84 -14.44
C ILE A 101 -6.00 2.80 -13.86
N VAL A 102 -5.21 2.30 -12.91
CA VAL A 102 -4.11 3.01 -12.29
C VAL A 102 -2.81 2.45 -12.85
N HIS A 103 -1.95 3.31 -13.40
CA HIS A 103 -0.64 2.95 -13.91
C HIS A 103 0.45 3.64 -13.10
N PHE A 104 1.33 2.86 -12.49
CA PHE A 104 2.43 3.35 -11.65
C PHE A 104 3.71 3.46 -12.48
N ALA A 105 4.23 4.67 -12.63
CA ALA A 105 5.49 4.94 -13.32
C ALA A 105 6.28 5.98 -12.51
N ASP A 106 7.60 5.88 -12.40
CA ASP A 106 8.48 6.94 -11.85
C ASP A 106 8.01 7.59 -10.53
N GLY A 107 7.49 6.79 -9.60
CA GLY A 107 7.01 7.27 -8.29
C GLY A 107 5.66 8.00 -8.31
N ARG A 108 4.97 8.05 -9.45
CA ARG A 108 3.64 8.64 -9.66
C ARG A 108 2.64 7.58 -10.13
N ALA A 109 1.36 7.80 -9.88
CA ALA A 109 0.27 6.96 -10.38
C ALA A 109 -0.62 7.78 -11.31
N ASN A 110 -0.83 7.31 -12.54
CA ASN A 110 -1.77 7.91 -13.48
C ASN A 110 -3.06 7.11 -13.45
N ILE A 111 -4.18 7.78 -13.24
CA ILE A 111 -5.49 7.16 -13.08
C ILE A 111 -6.35 7.59 -14.25
N THR A 112 -6.74 6.63 -15.08
CA THR A 112 -7.76 6.83 -16.11
C THR A 112 -9.04 6.17 -15.64
N ALA A 113 -10.14 6.92 -15.60
CA ALA A 113 -11.40 6.42 -15.08
C ALA A 113 -12.58 6.74 -16.00
N ARG A 114 -13.57 5.87 -16.00
CA ARG A 114 -14.81 5.98 -16.75
C ARG A 114 -15.98 5.70 -15.84
N LEU A 115 -17.02 6.52 -15.96
CA LEU A 115 -18.27 6.40 -15.23
C LEU A 115 -19.43 6.23 -16.22
N ASP A 116 -20.15 5.12 -16.14
CA ASP A 116 -21.42 4.90 -16.83
C ASP A 116 -22.56 5.01 -15.80
N LEU A 117 -23.51 5.92 -16.03
CA LEU A 117 -24.71 6.12 -15.21
C LEU A 117 -25.93 5.75 -16.05
N GLY A 118 -26.72 4.78 -15.61
CA GLY A 118 -27.95 4.34 -16.26
C GLY A 118 -29.17 4.67 -15.44
N ILE A 119 -30.23 5.20 -16.04
CA ILE A 119 -31.54 5.38 -15.40
C ILE A 119 -32.62 4.95 -16.41
N GLY A 120 -33.37 3.89 -16.08
CA GLY A 120 -34.31 3.27 -17.03
C GLY A 120 -33.60 2.76 -18.27
N SER A 121 -34.01 3.24 -19.46
CA SER A 121 -33.39 2.89 -20.75
C SER A 121 -32.23 3.80 -21.17
N HIS A 122 -31.91 4.84 -20.40
CA HIS A 122 -30.87 5.80 -20.76
C HIS A 122 -29.56 5.48 -20.06
N VAL A 123 -28.45 5.54 -20.79
CA VAL A 123 -27.10 5.39 -20.25
C VAL A 123 -26.27 6.59 -20.66
N VAL A 124 -25.75 7.31 -19.67
CA VAL A 124 -24.80 8.40 -19.83
C VAL A 124 -23.42 7.87 -19.52
N ARG A 125 -22.50 7.98 -20.48
CA ARG A 125 -21.08 7.64 -20.32
C ARG A 125 -20.28 8.93 -20.15
N VAL A 126 -19.51 8.99 -19.08
CA VAL A 126 -18.59 10.08 -18.76
C VAL A 126 -17.19 9.50 -18.66
N GLU A 127 -16.30 9.97 -19.53
CA GLU A 127 -14.87 9.72 -19.39
C GLU A 127 -14.27 10.80 -18.49
N LEU A 128 -13.63 10.37 -17.40
CA LEU A 128 -12.98 11.28 -16.48
C LEU A 128 -11.60 11.66 -17.04
N PRO A 129 -11.14 12.90 -16.80
CA PRO A 129 -9.78 13.27 -17.16
C PRO A 129 -8.77 12.38 -16.42
N ASP A 130 -7.58 12.23 -17.00
CA ASP A 130 -6.49 11.52 -16.34
C ASP A 130 -6.08 12.26 -15.07
N ILE A 131 -6.09 11.57 -13.94
CA ILE A 131 -5.72 12.10 -12.63
C ILE A 131 -4.30 11.62 -12.31
N GLU A 132 -3.41 12.52 -11.95
CA GLU A 132 -2.06 12.17 -11.48
C GLU A 132 -2.07 12.11 -9.94
N MET A 133 -1.51 11.05 -9.38
CA MET A 133 -1.37 10.81 -7.95
C MET A 133 0.11 10.77 -7.60
N LEU A 134 0.52 11.62 -6.66
CA LEU A 134 1.91 11.74 -6.22
C LEU A 134 2.00 11.44 -4.72
N PRO A 135 3.01 10.69 -4.26
CA PRO A 135 3.26 10.58 -2.83
C PRO A 135 3.62 11.96 -2.28
N THR A 136 3.00 12.34 -1.18
CA THR A 136 3.27 13.60 -0.50
C THR A 136 3.43 13.35 0.99
N GLU A 137 4.04 14.30 1.69
CA GLU A 137 4.16 14.26 3.13
C GLU A 137 3.62 15.57 3.70
N TYR A 138 2.62 15.46 4.57
CA TYR A 138 2.04 16.61 5.24
C TYR A 138 2.12 16.40 6.74
N ARG A 139 2.87 17.26 7.43
CA ARG A 139 3.06 17.20 8.90
C ARG A 139 3.62 15.87 9.42
N GLY A 140 4.50 15.22 8.66
CA GLY A 140 5.06 13.91 9.03
C GLY A 140 4.14 12.72 8.71
N GLU A 141 2.95 12.98 8.16
CA GLU A 141 2.06 11.93 7.68
C GLU A 141 2.25 11.72 6.17
N ARG A 142 2.46 10.47 5.76
CA ARG A 142 2.52 10.09 4.36
C ARG A 142 1.11 10.12 3.79
N GLY A 143 0.92 10.94 2.75
CA GLY A 143 -0.34 11.07 2.03
C GLY A 143 -0.15 10.93 0.53
N VAL A 144 -1.22 11.22 -0.20
CA VAL A 144 -1.23 11.30 -1.66
C VAL A 144 -1.79 12.64 -2.11
N GLU A 145 -1.07 13.32 -2.98
CA GLU A 145 -1.55 14.51 -3.68
C GLU A 145 -2.24 14.07 -4.97
N LEU A 146 -3.49 14.47 -5.15
CA LEU A 146 -4.26 14.22 -6.37
C LEU A 146 -4.28 15.48 -7.23
N ARG A 147 -3.77 15.37 -8.46
CA ARG A 147 -3.78 16.43 -9.46
C ARG A 147 -4.82 16.11 -10.51
N VAL A 148 -5.89 16.90 -10.53
CA VAL A 148 -6.95 16.81 -11.54
C VAL A 148 -6.73 17.92 -12.56
N PRO A 149 -6.59 17.61 -13.86
CA PRO A 149 -6.44 18.63 -14.86
C PRO A 149 -7.78 19.35 -15.07
N ILE A 150 -7.77 20.66 -14.89
CA ILE A 150 -8.98 21.48 -14.92
C ILE A 150 -9.40 21.80 -16.38
N TYR A 151 -8.48 21.65 -17.36
CA TYR A 151 -8.74 21.84 -18.78
C TYR A 151 -7.86 20.93 -19.66
N ARG A 152 -8.48 20.20 -20.60
CA ARG A 152 -7.80 19.64 -21.79
C ARG A 152 -8.07 20.56 -22.97
N ARG A 153 -7.03 21.22 -23.48
CA ARG A 153 -7.10 21.98 -24.74
C ARG A 153 -6.85 20.99 -25.88
N TYR A 154 -7.89 20.62 -26.61
CA TYR A 154 -7.73 19.97 -27.92
C TYR A 154 -7.14 21.01 -28.87
N PHE A 155 -5.95 20.73 -29.42
CA PHE A 155 -5.39 21.44 -30.58
C PHE A 155 -5.65 20.61 -31.83
#